data_AF-A0A948V721-F1
#
_entry.id   AF-A0A948V721-F1
#
_cell.length_a   1.000
_cell.length_b   1.000
_cell.length_c   1.000
_cell.angle_alpha   90.00
_cell.angle_beta   90.00
_cell.angle_gamma   90.00
#
_symmetry.space_group_name_H-M   'P 1'
#
loop_
_entity.id
_entity.type
_entity.pdbx_description
1 polymer ?
#
loop_
_entity_poly.entity_id
_entity_poly.type
_entity_poly.pdbx_seq_one_letter_code
_entity_poly.pdbx_strand_id
1 'polypeptide(L)'
;EEKGSLRRGKWILRKAFEGFLPGEVIWQDKRPLEYGSGMTGLRAIIESMISDKEFEEKKRRYPVKFITKDHLYYYEIYLKEVGDIPKPGEGQKSCTGCGAGIGVSSFHCKVCGNLQEGVT
;
A
#
# COMPACT_ATOMS: atom_id res chain seq x y z
N GLU A 1 -33.42 0.88 -14.91
CA GLU A 1 -32.68 1.85 -15.73
C GLU A 1 -31.72 2.65 -14.86
N GLU A 2 -30.47 2.84 -15.31
CA GLU A 2 -29.53 3.79 -14.71
C GLU A 2 -29.86 5.18 -15.30
N LYS A 3 -30.67 5.97 -14.59
CA LYS A 3 -30.93 7.36 -14.99
C LYS A 3 -29.78 8.25 -14.50
N GLY A 4 -29.01 8.80 -15.43
CA GLY A 4 -28.02 9.86 -15.16
C GLY A 4 -26.57 9.39 -15.16
N SER A 5 -25.67 10.31 -15.51
CA SER A 5 -24.23 10.18 -15.77
C SER A 5 -23.34 9.64 -14.63
N LEU A 6 -23.91 9.02 -13.59
CA LEU A 6 -23.19 8.57 -12.41
C LEU A 6 -23.04 7.04 -12.41
N ARG A 7 -21.96 6.54 -13.04
CA ARG A 7 -21.64 5.11 -13.07
C ARG A 7 -21.42 4.57 -11.65
N ARG A 8 -22.40 3.85 -11.10
CA ARG A 8 -22.34 3.29 -9.74
C ARG A 8 -21.65 1.92 -9.73
N GLY A 9 -20.56 1.81 -8.98
CA GLY A 9 -19.88 0.52 -8.79
C GLY A 9 -20.82 -0.52 -8.14
N LYS A 10 -20.68 -1.79 -8.58
CA LYS A 10 -21.43 -2.96 -8.07
C LYS A 10 -22.96 -2.83 -8.22
N TRP A 11 -23.44 -2.15 -9.26
CA TRP A 11 -24.87 -1.88 -9.48
C TRP A 11 -25.78 -3.11 -9.39
N ILE A 12 -25.43 -4.22 -10.05
CA ILE A 12 -26.26 -5.44 -10.05
C ILE A 12 -26.42 -6.04 -8.64
N LEU A 13 -25.35 -5.98 -7.84
CA LEU A 13 -25.38 -6.42 -6.44
C LEU A 13 -26.29 -5.51 -5.61
N ARG A 14 -26.21 -4.20 -5.80
CA ARG A 14 -27.08 -3.24 -5.07
C ARG A 14 -28.55 -3.47 -5.37
N LYS A 15 -28.89 -3.70 -6.65
CA LYS A 15 -30.26 -4.02 -7.08
C LYS A 15 -30.80 -5.32 -6.50
N ALA A 16 -29.99 -6.37 -6.44
CA ALA A 16 -30.42 -7.66 -5.90
C ALA A 16 -30.83 -7.61 -4.40
N PHE A 17 -30.32 -6.62 -3.65
CA PHE A 17 -30.59 -6.47 -2.22
C PHE A 17 -31.47 -5.25 -1.89
N GLU A 18 -32.09 -4.61 -2.88
CA GLU A 18 -33.11 -3.57 -2.63
C GLU A 18 -34.27 -4.18 -1.82
N GLY A 19 -34.71 -3.49 -0.77
CA GLY A 19 -35.75 -3.98 0.14
C GLY A 19 -35.24 -4.91 1.25
N PHE A 20 -34.01 -5.39 1.18
CA PHE A 20 -33.39 -6.22 2.23
C PHE A 20 -32.50 -5.43 3.20
N LEU A 21 -31.93 -4.31 2.75
CA LEU A 21 -31.13 -3.41 3.59
C LEU A 21 -31.61 -1.96 3.43
N PRO A 22 -31.33 -1.07 4.42
CA PRO A 22 -31.65 0.33 4.31
C PRO A 22 -31.05 0.97 3.05
N GLY A 23 -31.80 1.89 2.44
CA GLY A 23 -31.42 2.52 1.17
C GLY A 23 -30.08 3.24 1.24
N GLU A 24 -29.77 3.83 2.39
CA GLU A 24 -28.50 4.50 2.67
C GLU A 24 -27.29 3.55 2.67
N VAL A 25 -27.49 2.27 3.02
CA VAL A 25 -26.45 1.23 2.94
C VAL A 25 -26.34 0.70 1.52
N ILE A 26 -27.48 0.38 0.88
CA ILE A 26 -27.52 -0.14 -0.49
C ILE A 26 -26.94 0.86 -1.48
N TRP A 27 -27.12 2.15 -1.28
CA TRP A 27 -26.68 3.21 -2.19
C TRP A 27 -25.56 4.07 -1.61
N GLN A 28 -24.87 3.60 -0.56
CA GLN A 28 -23.73 4.30 0.04
C GLN A 28 -22.63 4.55 -1.00
N ASP A 29 -22.11 5.77 -0.99
CA ASP A 29 -20.92 6.14 -1.75
C ASP A 29 -19.67 5.45 -1.19
N LYS A 30 -18.70 5.23 -2.09
CA LYS A 30 -17.42 4.64 -1.73
C LYS A 30 -16.64 5.67 -0.91
N ARG A 31 -16.46 5.36 0.38
CA ARG A 31 -15.47 6.02 1.23
C ARG A 31 -14.15 5.24 1.11
N PRO A 32 -13.00 5.91 0.93
CA PRO A 32 -11.71 5.22 1.01
C PRO A 32 -11.54 4.57 2.39
N LEU A 33 -10.86 3.43 2.43
CA LEU A 33 -10.75 2.60 3.64
C LEU A 33 -10.03 3.36 4.76
N GLU A 34 -9.01 4.14 4.40
CA GLU A 34 -8.19 4.92 5.31
C GLU A 34 -8.98 5.99 6.06
N TYR A 35 -9.99 6.58 5.42
CA TYR A 35 -10.91 7.51 6.08
C TYR A 35 -11.94 6.75 6.92
N GLY A 36 -12.52 5.67 6.37
CA GLY A 36 -13.56 4.90 7.08
C GLY A 36 -13.06 4.18 8.34
N SER A 37 -11.76 3.87 8.40
CA SER A 37 -11.10 3.19 9.53
C SER A 37 -10.40 4.13 10.51
N GLY A 38 -10.28 5.43 10.19
CA GLY A 38 -9.51 6.38 11.00
C GLY A 38 -7.98 6.26 10.85
N MET A 39 -7.48 5.53 9.85
CA MET A 39 -6.04 5.40 9.56
C MET A 39 -5.36 6.74 9.29
N THR A 40 -6.08 7.74 8.80
CA THR A 40 -5.57 9.11 8.67
C THR A 40 -5.09 9.69 10.01
N GLY A 41 -5.79 9.40 11.11
CA GLY A 41 -5.39 9.80 12.45
C GLY A 41 -4.11 9.07 12.91
N LEU A 42 -4.06 7.75 12.70
CA LEU A 42 -2.86 6.96 13.02
C LEU A 42 -1.62 7.46 12.24
N ARG A 43 -1.80 7.77 10.95
CA ARG A 43 -0.73 8.30 10.12
C ARG A 43 -0.20 9.63 10.66
N ALA A 44 -1.06 10.54 11.08
CA ALA A 44 -0.64 11.81 11.67
C ALA A 44 0.17 11.62 12.97
N ILE A 45 -0.24 10.67 13.82
CA ILE A 45 0.53 10.31 15.03
C ILE A 45 1.93 9.84 14.63
N ILE A 46 2.05 8.87 13.73
CA ILE A 46 3.36 8.35 13.29
C ILE A 46 4.21 9.44 12.64
N GLU A 47 3.60 10.30 11.83
CA GLU A 47 4.28 11.41 11.16
C GLU A 47 4.88 12.42 12.15
N SER A 48 4.24 12.62 13.31
CA SER A 48 4.75 13.44 14.41
C SER A 48 5.85 12.77 15.24
N MET A 49 5.92 11.43 15.25
CA MET A 49 6.92 10.68 16.01
C MET A 49 8.31 10.72 15.36
N ILE A 50 8.38 10.93 14.04
CA ILE A 50 9.61 10.89 13.27
C ILE A 50 9.88 12.28 12.70
N SER A 51 11.03 12.87 13.03
CA SER A 51 11.42 14.16 12.45
C SER A 51 11.82 14.05 10.97
N ASP A 52 11.72 15.13 10.20
CA ASP A 52 12.17 15.12 8.79
C ASP A 52 13.66 14.82 8.66
N LYS A 53 14.47 15.33 9.60
CA LYS A 53 15.90 15.03 9.66
C LYS A 53 16.16 13.54 9.87
N GLU A 54 15.48 12.93 10.85
CA GLU A 54 15.58 11.49 11.12
C GLU A 54 15.10 10.67 9.91
N PHE A 55 13.99 11.05 9.29
CA PHE A 55 13.46 10.40 8.10
C PHE A 55 14.48 10.39 6.95
N GLU A 56 15.07 11.55 6.64
CA GLU A 56 16.08 11.67 5.58
C GLU A 56 17.40 10.97 5.91
N GLU A 57 17.77 10.88 7.19
CA GLU A 57 18.92 10.09 7.63
C GLU A 57 18.67 8.58 7.44
N LYS A 58 17.54 8.07 7.95
CA LYS A 58 17.17 6.65 7.85
C LYS A 58 16.92 6.22 6.41
N LYS A 59 16.37 7.10 5.57
CA LYS A 59 16.16 6.87 4.13
C LYS A 59 17.47 6.71 3.36
N ARG A 60 18.57 7.35 3.80
CA ARG A 60 19.92 7.11 3.24
C ARG A 60 20.58 5.85 3.78
N ARG A 61 20.23 5.44 5.01
CA ARG A 61 20.80 4.28 5.69
C ARG A 61 20.25 2.95 5.17
N TYR A 62 18.94 2.86 4.98
CA TYR A 62 18.29 1.60 4.61
C TYR A 62 18.26 1.38 3.09
N PRO A 63 18.27 0.12 2.62
CA PRO A 63 18.20 -0.21 1.20
C PRO A 63 16.79 -0.02 0.60
N VAL A 64 15.82 0.39 1.41
CA VAL A 64 14.42 0.56 1.01
C VAL A 64 14.15 2.01 0.62
N LYS A 65 13.52 2.20 -0.54
CA LYS A 65 13.02 3.48 -0.99
C LYS A 65 11.72 3.83 -0.26
N PHE A 66 11.83 4.54 0.86
CA PHE A 66 10.65 5.01 1.58
C PHE A 66 9.94 6.15 0.85
N ILE A 67 8.61 6.10 0.90
CA ILE A 67 7.70 7.09 0.31
C ILE A 67 7.27 8.10 1.38
N THR A 68 7.09 7.63 2.62
CA THR A 68 6.47 8.35 3.73
C THR A 68 7.03 7.87 5.08
N LYS A 69 6.83 8.65 6.16
CA LYS A 69 7.30 8.30 7.51
C LYS A 69 6.62 7.07 8.09
N ASP A 70 5.33 6.85 7.80
CA ASP A 70 4.61 5.64 8.19
C ASP A 70 5.17 4.40 7.49
N HIS A 71 5.58 4.49 6.21
CA HIS A 71 6.28 3.39 5.53
C HIS A 71 7.61 3.05 6.24
N LEU A 72 8.40 4.06 6.63
CA LEU A 72 9.63 3.83 7.42
C LEU A 72 9.32 3.19 8.78
N TYR A 73 8.32 3.70 9.50
CA TYR A 73 7.92 3.20 10.81
C TYR A 73 7.55 1.71 10.77
N TYR A 74 6.69 1.32 9.82
CA TYR A 74 6.31 -0.08 9.66
C TYR A 74 7.47 -0.96 9.20
N TYR A 75 8.40 -0.44 8.41
CA TYR A 75 9.60 -1.16 8.03
C TYR A 75 10.52 -1.45 9.22
N GLU A 76 10.68 -0.51 10.15
CA GLU A 76 11.48 -0.76 11.37
C GLU A 76 10.83 -1.80 12.29
N ILE A 77 9.50 -1.83 12.36
CA ILE A 77 8.77 -2.91 13.02
C ILE A 77 9.03 -4.24 12.31
N TYR A 78 8.96 -4.27 10.97
CA TYR A 78 9.25 -5.48 10.20
C TYR A 78 10.67 -6.00 10.46
N LEU A 79 11.69 -5.13 10.47
CA LEU A 79 13.07 -5.52 10.78
C LEU A 79 13.19 -6.12 12.19
N LYS A 80 12.48 -5.55 13.17
CA LYS A 80 12.51 -6.01 14.55
C LYS A 80 11.82 -7.37 14.73
N GLU A 81 10.65 -7.55 14.13
CA GLU A 81 9.79 -8.70 14.39
C GLU A 81 9.96 -9.85 13.39
N VAL A 82 10.36 -9.56 12.16
CA VAL A 82 10.48 -10.53 11.05
C VAL A 82 11.93 -10.75 10.65
N GLY A 83 12.70 -9.67 10.49
CA GLY A 83 14.12 -9.72 10.12
C GLY A 83 14.43 -9.07 8.78
N ASP A 84 15.54 -9.47 8.17
CA ASP A 84 16.09 -8.79 6.99
C ASP A 84 15.33 -9.09 5.68
N ILE A 85 15.50 -8.20 4.71
CA ILE A 85 15.04 -8.42 3.34
C ILE A 85 15.92 -9.48 2.67
N PRO A 86 15.33 -10.53 2.07
CA PRO A 86 16.09 -11.57 1.39
C PRO A 86 16.91 -11.02 0.23
N LYS A 87 18.24 -11.14 0.30
CA LYS A 87 19.15 -10.67 -0.75
C LYS A 87 19.05 -11.53 -2.02
N PRO A 88 19.43 -11.00 -3.20
CA PRO A 88 19.47 -11.78 -4.44
C PRO A 88 20.39 -13.00 -4.34
N GLY A 89 19.87 -14.17 -4.69
CA GLY A 89 20.65 -15.38 -4.93
C GLY A 89 21.20 -15.45 -6.35
N GLU A 90 21.82 -16.58 -6.70
CA GLU A 90 22.34 -16.83 -8.04
C GLU A 90 21.21 -16.77 -9.09
N GLY A 91 21.45 -16.05 -10.19
CA GLY A 91 20.46 -15.87 -11.26
C GLY A 91 19.29 -14.93 -10.93
N GLN A 92 19.34 -14.19 -9.81
CA GLN A 92 18.34 -13.18 -9.45
C GLN A 92 18.86 -11.76 -9.66
N LYS A 93 17.94 -10.84 -9.97
CA LYS A 93 18.21 -9.39 -9.93
C LYS A 93 17.79 -8.79 -8.59
N SER A 94 18.34 -7.63 -8.25
CA SER A 94 17.93 -6.86 -7.07
C SER A 94 16.72 -5.99 -7.37
N CYS A 95 15.73 -6.00 -6.47
CA CYS A 95 14.58 -5.12 -6.53
C CYS A 95 15.02 -3.65 -6.36
N THR A 96 14.62 -2.77 -7.29
CA THR A 96 14.95 -1.34 -7.23
C THR A 96 14.28 -0.57 -6.08
N GLY A 97 13.27 -1.17 -5.46
CA GLY A 97 12.54 -0.56 -4.34
C GLY A 97 13.06 -0.97 -2.96
N CYS A 98 13.39 -2.25 -2.76
CA CYS A 98 13.73 -2.76 -1.43
C CYS A 98 15.02 -3.60 -1.38
N GLY A 99 15.67 -3.84 -2.52
CA GLY A 99 16.89 -4.65 -2.60
C GLY A 99 16.66 -6.17 -2.54
N ALA A 100 15.42 -6.64 -2.46
CA ALA A 100 15.13 -8.07 -2.42
C ALA A 100 15.56 -8.80 -3.70
N GLY A 101 15.95 -10.07 -3.55
CA GLY A 101 16.13 -10.99 -4.66
C GLY A 101 14.84 -11.28 -5.40
N ILE A 102 14.81 -11.02 -6.71
CA ILE A 102 13.67 -11.30 -7.57
C ILE A 102 14.13 -11.93 -8.89
N GLY A 103 13.23 -12.67 -9.55
CA GLY A 103 13.53 -13.25 -10.86
C GLY A 103 13.86 -12.17 -11.89
N VAL A 104 14.76 -12.46 -12.82
CA VAL A 104 15.23 -11.49 -13.83
C VAL A 104 14.07 -10.91 -14.65
N SER A 105 13.09 -11.73 -15.00
CA SER A 105 11.87 -11.36 -15.73
C SER A 105 10.70 -10.90 -14.84
N SER A 106 10.91 -10.77 -13.52
CA SER A 106 9.84 -10.33 -12.62
C SER A 106 9.50 -8.85 -12.85
N PHE A 107 8.20 -8.59 -13.08
CA PHE A 107 7.62 -7.25 -13.26
C PHE A 107 7.34 -6.52 -11.95
N HIS A 108 7.14 -7.26 -10.85
CA HIS A 108 6.93 -6.70 -9.52
C HIS A 108 7.69 -7.50 -8.47
N CYS A 109 8.04 -6.85 -7.37
CA CYS A 109 8.69 -7.49 -6.24
C CYS A 109 7.67 -8.18 -5.34
N LYS A 110 7.90 -9.46 -5.00
CA LYS A 110 7.04 -10.22 -4.08
C LYS A 110 7.19 -9.81 -2.61
N VAL A 111 8.24 -9.04 -2.29
CA VAL A 111 8.50 -8.57 -0.91
C VAL A 111 7.85 -7.20 -0.68
N CYS A 112 8.12 -6.21 -1.52
CA CYS A 112 7.64 -4.83 -1.33
C CYS A 112 6.56 -4.38 -2.32
N GLY A 113 6.22 -5.19 -3.32
CA GLY A 113 5.24 -4.81 -4.35
C GLY A 113 5.74 -3.82 -5.40
N ASN A 114 6.96 -3.29 -5.30
CA ASN A 114 7.49 -2.30 -6.25
C ASN A 114 7.54 -2.86 -7.68
N LEU A 115 7.05 -2.07 -8.64
CA LEU A 115 7.17 -2.36 -10.07
C LEU A 115 8.62 -2.23 -10.52
N GLN A 116 9.07 -3.13 -11.38
CA GLN A 116 10.45 -3.18 -11.87
C GLN A 116 10.49 -2.62 -13.29
N GLU A 117 11.27 -1.56 -13.49
CA GLU A 117 11.48 -0.96 -14.80
C GLU A 117 12.30 -1.90 -15.71
N GLY A 118 12.00 -1.92 -17.01
CA GLY A 118 12.77 -2.69 -18.00
C GLY A 118 12.23 -4.07 -18.36
N VAL A 119 10.95 -4.36 -18.11
CA VAL A 119 10.28 -5.50 -18.74
C VAL A 119 9.22 -4.97 -19.70
N THR A 120 9.66 -4.66 -20.92
CA THR A 120 8.81 -4.65 -22.12
C THR A 120 8.55 -6.08 -22.55
#